data_AF-A0AAV1IZF4-F1
#
_entry.id   AF-A0AAV1IZF4-F1
#
_cell.length_a   1.000
_cell.length_b   1.000
_cell.length_c   1.000
_cell.angle_alpha   90.00
_cell.angle_beta   90.00
_cell.angle_gamma   90.00
#
_symmetry.space_group_name_H-M   'P 1'
#
loop_
_entity.id
_entity.type
_entity.pdbx_description
1 polymer ?
#
loop_
_entity_poly.entity_id
_entity_poly.type
_entity_poly.pdbx_seq_one_letter_code
_entity_poly.pdbx_strand_id
1 'polypeptide(L)' 'MTKLASTRRARNQAASLTIPRQNSVSENGKVRQTLSPEALASMSKEQLRAECRKRGQRTSGNKNELVHY' A
#
# COMPACT_ATOMS: atom_id res chain seq x y z
N MET A 1 -36.61 -2.19 48.20
CA MET A 1 -35.76 -1.46 47.24
C MET A 1 -34.36 -2.07 47.24
N THR A 2 -33.89 -2.39 46.05
CA THR A 2 -32.77 -3.28 45.71
C THR A 2 -31.40 -2.63 45.93
N LYS A 3 -30.47 -3.33 46.61
CA LYS A 3 -29.07 -2.91 46.80
C LYS A 3 -28.29 -3.27 45.52
N LEU A 4 -27.84 -2.26 44.78
CA LEU A 4 -27.11 -2.41 43.53
C LEU A 4 -25.63 -2.77 43.80
N ALA A 5 -25.22 -3.97 43.43
CA ALA A 5 -23.81 -4.37 43.40
C ALA A 5 -23.10 -3.63 42.25
N SER A 6 -22.14 -2.77 42.56
CA SER A 6 -21.30 -2.11 41.55
C SER A 6 -19.89 -2.66 41.63
N THR A 7 -19.65 -3.73 40.88
CA THR A 7 -18.33 -4.33 40.65
C THR A 7 -17.49 -3.36 39.82
N ARG A 8 -16.62 -2.59 40.47
CA ARG A 8 -15.61 -1.78 39.77
C ARG A 8 -14.48 -2.68 39.26
N ARG A 9 -14.61 -3.17 38.03
CA ARG A 9 -13.49 -3.78 37.29
C ARG A 9 -12.45 -2.70 36.99
N ALA A 10 -11.33 -2.72 37.71
CA ALA A 10 -10.15 -1.95 37.37
C ALA A 10 -9.66 -2.35 35.96
N ARG A 11 -9.68 -1.40 35.01
CA ARG A 11 -9.13 -1.58 33.67
C ARG A 11 -7.61 -1.41 33.76
N ASN A 12 -6.88 -2.52 33.78
CA ASN A 12 -5.44 -2.54 33.52
C ASN A 12 -5.20 -2.11 32.06
N GLN A 13 -4.81 -0.85 31.85
CA GLN A 13 -4.31 -0.40 30.55
C GLN A 13 -2.83 -0.80 30.47
N ALA A 14 -2.55 -1.97 29.88
CA ALA A 14 -1.20 -2.29 29.45
C ALA A 14 -0.84 -1.33 28.31
N ALA A 15 0.12 -0.45 28.56
CA ALA A 15 0.72 0.40 27.53
C ALA A 15 1.35 -0.51 26.47
N SER A 16 0.63 -0.73 25.37
CA SER A 16 1.17 -1.42 24.21
C SER A 16 2.17 -0.47 23.57
N LEU A 17 3.46 -0.73 23.74
CA LEU A 17 4.51 -0.04 22.99
C LEU A 17 4.28 -0.35 21.52
N THR A 18 3.67 0.60 20.81
CA THR A 18 3.44 0.56 19.38
C THR A 18 4.78 0.40 18.68
N ILE A 19 5.08 -0.81 18.21
CA ILE A 19 6.22 -1.04 17.33
C ILE A 19 5.92 -0.28 16.03
N PRO A 20 6.70 0.76 15.66
CA PRO A 20 6.52 1.38 14.37
C PRO A 20 6.86 0.33 13.31
N ARG A 21 5.85 -0.08 12.53
CA ARG A 21 6.05 -0.89 11.34
C ARG A 21 7.04 -0.14 10.45
N GLN A 22 8.29 -0.60 10.41
CA GLN A 22 9.30 -0.08 9.49
C GLN A 22 8.85 -0.43 8.07
N ASN A 23 8.14 0.51 7.45
CA ASN A 23 7.80 0.45 6.05
C ASN A 23 9.12 0.72 5.32
N SER A 24 9.76 -0.32 4.80
CA SER A 24 10.94 -0.18 3.94
C SER A 24 10.48 0.45 2.61
N VAL A 25 10.32 1.76 2.61
CA VAL A 25 10.24 2.52 1.37
C VAL A 25 11.64 2.46 0.78
N SER A 26 11.82 1.60 -0.23
CA SER A 26 12.94 1.74 -1.15
C SER A 26 12.69 3.06 -1.89
N GLU A 27 13.17 4.15 -1.30
CA GLU A 27 13.24 5.47 -1.89
C GLU A 27 14.26 5.39 -3.03
N ASN A 28 13.81 4.93 -4.19
CA ASN A 28 14.53 5.22 -5.41
C ASN A 28 13.96 6.54 -5.92
N GLY A 29 14.51 7.65 -5.41
CA GLY A 29 14.25 9.03 -5.78
C GLY A 29 14.65 9.36 -7.22
N LYS A 30 14.27 8.49 -8.16
CA LYS A 30 14.38 8.74 -9.59
C LYS A 30 13.17 9.60 -9.92
N VAL A 31 13.45 10.86 -10.24
CA VAL A 31 12.55 11.78 -10.94
C VAL A 31 11.54 10.96 -11.73
N ARG A 32 10.24 11.12 -11.42
CA ARG A 32 9.10 10.39 -12.00
C ARG A 32 9.12 10.56 -13.53
N GLN A 33 9.98 9.80 -14.21
CA GLN A 33 10.11 9.83 -15.65
C GLN A 33 8.92 9.05 -16.19
N THR A 34 7.89 9.78 -16.56
CA THR A 34 6.75 9.25 -17.28
C THR A 34 7.26 8.81 -18.66
N LEU A 35 7.41 7.50 -18.85
CA LEU A 35 7.66 6.92 -20.16
C LEU A 35 6.57 7.36 -21.14
N SER A 36 6.94 7.62 -22.39
CA SER A 36 5.96 7.94 -23.44
C SER A 36 5.01 6.75 -23.66
N PRO A 37 3.78 7.00 -24.14
CA PRO A 37 2.83 5.92 -24.45
C PRO A 37 3.39 4.90 -25.44
N GLU A 38 4.20 5.35 -26.39
CA GLU A 38 4.85 4.50 -27.40
C GLU A 38 5.91 3.57 -26.80
N ALA A 39 6.66 4.04 -25.80
CA ALA A 39 7.60 3.22 -25.06
C ALA A 39 6.87 2.14 -24.24
N LEU A 40 5.74 2.49 -23.61
CA LEU A 40 4.92 1.55 -22.86
C LEU A 40 4.28 0.50 -23.79
N ALA A 41 3.78 0.88 -24.96
CA ALA A 41 3.20 -0.04 -25.93
C ALA A 41 4.21 -1.12 -26.41
N SER A 42 5.49 -0.74 -26.49
CA SER A 42 6.60 -1.61 -26.89
C SER A 42 7.04 -2.60 -25.80
N MET A 43 6.64 -2.40 -24.54
CA MET A 43 7.01 -3.27 -23.42
C MET A 43 6.23 -4.60 -23.42
N SER A 44 6.80 -5.59 -22.73
CA SER A 44 6.08 -6.83 -22.41
C SER A 44 5.04 -6.60 -21.31
N LYS A 45 4.06 -7.51 -21.20
CA LYS A 45 3.04 -7.47 -20.14
C LYS A 45 3.66 -7.48 -18.74
N GLU A 46 4.76 -8.20 -18.55
CA GLU A 46 5.46 -8.26 -17.26
C GLU A 46 6.17 -6.96 -16.94
N GLN A 47 6.84 -6.35 -17.92
CA GLN A 47 7.48 -5.04 -17.78
C GLN A 47 6.45 -3.95 -17.43
N LEU A 48 5.29 -3.95 -18.10
CA LEU A 48 4.19 -3.03 -17.79
C LEU A 48 3.66 -3.22 -16.36
N ARG A 49 3.53 -4.47 -15.89
CA ARG A 49 3.17 -4.74 -14.49
C ARG A 49 4.22 -4.21 -13.52
N ALA A 50 5.51 -4.34 -13.85
CA ALA A 50 6.58 -3.80 -13.01
C ALA A 50 6.50 -2.27 -12.94
N GLU A 51 6.25 -1.58 -14.05
CA GLU A 51 6.03 -0.13 -14.08
C GLU A 51 4.80 0.29 -13.29
N CYS A 52 3.66 -0.40 -13.46
CA CYS A 52 2.46 -0.14 -12.66
C CYS A 52 2.75 -0.29 -11.15
N ARG A 53 3.49 -1.34 -10.74
CA ARG A 53 3.88 -1.52 -9.32
C ARG A 53 4.76 -0.37 -8.81
N LYS A 54 5.75 0.06 -9.60
CA LYS A 54 6.61 1.21 -9.26
C LYS A 54 5.81 2.49 -9.07
N ARG A 55 4.72 2.66 -9.84
CA ARG A 55 3.81 3.81 -9.78
C ARG A 55 2.70 3.67 -8.73
N GLY A 56 2.61 2.52 -8.04
CA GLY A 56 1.50 2.23 -7.12
C GLY A 56 0.15 2.07 -7.83
N GLN A 57 0.16 1.74 -9.12
CA GLN A 57 -1.02 1.57 -9.95
C GLN A 57 -1.47 0.11 -10.01
N ARG A 58 -2.68 -0.08 -10.55
CA ARG A 58 -3.29 -1.41 -10.72
C ARG A 58 -2.46 -2.25 -11.68
N THR A 59 -2.24 -3.52 -11.34
CA THR A 59 -1.47 -4.48 -12.18
C THR A 59 -2.34 -5.61 -12.73
N SER A 60 -3.63 -5.58 -12.42
CA SER A 60 -4.66 -6.46 -12.96
C SER A 60 -5.07 -5.98 -14.35
N GLY A 61 -5.25 -6.88 -15.31
CA GLY A 61 -5.71 -6.53 -16.66
C GLY A 61 -4.91 -7.17 -17.79
N ASN A 62 -5.31 -6.85 -19.01
CA ASN A 62 -4.63 -7.20 -20.26
C ASN A 62 -3.50 -6.21 -20.58
N LYS A 63 -2.71 -6.47 -21.64
CA LYS A 63 -1.56 -5.63 -21.99
C LYS A 63 -1.97 -4.19 -22.29
N ASN A 64 -3.06 -4.00 -23.04
CA ASN A 64 -3.52 -2.67 -23.46
C ASN A 64 -3.98 -1.84 -22.26
N GLU A 65 -4.70 -2.45 -21.31
CA GLU A 65 -5.10 -1.79 -20.08
C GLU A 65 -3.90 -1.28 -19.28
N LEU A 66 -2.83 -2.10 -19.17
CA LEU A 66 -1.62 -1.72 -18.43
C LEU A 66 -0.81 -0.60 -19.10
N VAL A 67 -0.94 -0.38 -20.41
CA VAL A 67 -0.29 0.74 -21.12
C VAL A 67 -0.95 2.08 -20.77
N HIS A 68 -2.21 2.06 -20.36
CA HIS A 68 -3.01 3.24 -20.02
C HIS A 68 -3.08 3.56 -18.53
N TYR A 69 -2.51 2.71 -17.67
CA TYR A 69 -2.34 3.00 -16.26
C TYR A 69 -1.10 3.90 -16.06
#